data_AF-A0A7C7U243-F1
#
_entry.id   AF-A0A7C7U243-F1
#
_cell.length_a   1.000
_cell.length_b   1.000
_cell.length_c   1.000
_cell.angle_alpha   90.00
_cell.angle_beta   90.00
_cell.angle_gamma   90.00
#
_symmetry.space_group_name_H-M   'P 1'
#
loop_
_entity.id
_entity.type
_entity.pdbx_description
1 polymer ?
#
loop_
_entity_poly.entity_id
_entity_poly.type
_entity_poly.pdbx_seq_one_letter_code
_entity_poly.pdbx_strand_id
1 'polypeptide(L)'
;MRGKTIVVILLVAMLLTPVQAGDVSALQNEPEDDPKQPSQGNVTLYVFHDGMNNAWSHFNSTDEESAEENETREDKDSGVIDIKYRFMMKPTLDKRLNMTVGGEIRGNFNIYYEGDNENGGDGNCNNDCDWLNISIFKGAAEIHRHTEQPWVEGNWKNIIFSYTITEEDAIWDSVNDNPIVEVT
;
A
#
# COMPACT_ATOMS: atom_id res chain seq x y z
N MET A 1 8.67 -15.70 -29.07
CA MET A 1 9.00 -15.57 -27.64
C MET A 1 8.05 -14.54 -27.09
N ARG A 2 7.10 -14.97 -26.25
CA ARG A 2 6.10 -14.09 -25.63
C ARG A 2 6.62 -13.80 -24.23
N GLY A 3 7.06 -12.58 -23.97
CA GLY A 3 7.39 -12.13 -22.62
C GLY A 3 6.13 -12.18 -21.76
N LYS A 4 6.31 -12.49 -20.47
CA LYS A 4 5.26 -12.51 -19.45
C LYS A 4 5.41 -11.24 -18.62
N THR A 5 4.31 -10.51 -18.44
CA THR A 5 4.28 -9.16 -17.86
C THR A 5 3.43 -9.10 -16.60
N ILE A 6 3.92 -8.48 -15.53
CA ILE A 6 3.14 -8.21 -14.31
C ILE A 6 3.04 -6.69 -14.12
N VAL A 7 1.82 -6.18 -13.89
CA VAL A 7 1.51 -4.74 -13.78
C VAL A 7 0.67 -4.54 -12.51
N VAL A 8 0.95 -3.56 -11.67
CA VAL A 8 0.13 -3.25 -10.48
C VAL A 8 -0.42 -1.82 -10.62
N ILE A 9 -1.75 -1.66 -10.69
CA ILE A 9 -2.45 -0.37 -10.83
C ILE A 9 -3.27 -0.13 -9.56
N LEU A 10 -3.01 0.94 -8.81
CA LEU A 10 -3.87 1.36 -7.71
C LEU A 10 -4.94 2.35 -8.22
N LEU A 11 -6.24 2.05 -8.07
CA LEU A 11 -7.31 2.96 -8.53
C LEU A 11 -8.28 3.27 -7.38
N VAL A 12 -8.22 4.49 -6.85
CA VAL A 12 -9.02 4.95 -5.70
C VAL A 12 -10.13 5.89 -6.18
N ALA A 13 -11.39 5.52 -5.95
CA ALA A 13 -12.56 6.33 -6.27
C ALA A 13 -12.83 7.38 -5.18
N MET A 14 -12.85 8.67 -5.56
CA MET A 14 -13.14 9.79 -4.64
C MET A 14 -14.65 9.95 -4.40
N LEU A 15 -15.06 9.98 -3.13
CA LEU A 15 -16.38 10.49 -2.71
C LEU A 15 -16.18 11.90 -2.11
N LEU A 16 -16.51 12.93 -2.87
CA LEU A 16 -16.54 14.31 -2.39
C LEU A 16 -17.82 14.55 -1.59
N THR A 17 -17.70 14.88 -0.30
CA THR A 17 -18.81 15.48 0.49
C THR A 17 -18.68 17.00 0.51
N PRO A 18 -19.77 17.77 0.50
CA PRO A 18 -19.71 19.22 0.40
C PRO A 18 -19.17 19.89 1.67
N VAL A 19 -18.28 20.87 1.50
CA VAL A 19 -17.83 21.81 2.54
C VAL A 19 -18.96 22.80 2.85
N GLN A 20 -19.37 22.90 4.12
CA GLN A 20 -20.22 23.98 4.62
C GLN A 20 -19.36 25.22 4.91
N ALA A 21 -19.68 26.32 4.24
CA ALA A 21 -19.10 27.64 4.47
C ALA A 21 -19.65 28.27 5.75
N GLY A 22 -18.76 28.68 6.66
CA GLY A 22 -19.05 29.49 7.83
C GLY A 22 -17.79 30.22 8.27
N ASP A 23 -17.80 31.55 8.13
CA ASP A 23 -16.68 32.45 8.37
C ASP A 23 -16.32 32.54 9.87
N VAL A 24 -15.06 32.30 10.24
CA VAL A 24 -14.50 32.69 11.55
C VAL A 24 -13.07 33.23 11.39
N SER A 25 -12.89 34.45 11.90
CA SER A 25 -11.69 35.25 11.84
C SER A 25 -10.58 34.78 12.79
N ALA A 26 -9.41 34.51 12.20
CA ALA A 26 -8.03 34.67 12.68
C ALA A 26 -7.67 34.34 14.15
N LEU A 27 -6.88 33.28 14.38
CA LEU A 27 -5.85 33.21 15.43
C LEU A 27 -4.76 32.17 15.07
N GLN A 28 -3.51 32.63 15.13
CA GLN A 28 -2.23 31.91 15.27
C GLN A 28 -1.72 31.00 14.14
N ASN A 29 -0.44 31.22 13.79
CA ASN A 29 0.44 30.34 13.04
C ASN A 29 0.50 28.93 13.67
N GLU A 30 -0.50 28.10 13.43
CA GLU A 30 -0.25 26.66 13.40
C GLU A 30 0.62 26.41 12.16
N PRO A 31 1.75 25.69 12.28
CA PRO A 31 2.45 25.22 11.08
C PRO A 31 1.44 24.45 10.25
N GLU A 32 1.35 24.79 8.96
CA GLU A 32 0.52 24.07 7.99
C GLU A 32 0.73 22.57 8.20
N ASP A 33 -0.34 21.83 8.52
CA ASP A 33 -0.25 20.39 8.76
C ASP A 33 0.36 19.75 7.50
N ASP A 34 1.51 19.08 7.66
CA ASP A 34 2.19 18.43 6.54
C ASP A 34 1.20 17.44 5.89
N PRO A 35 0.81 17.62 4.61
CA PRO A 35 -0.14 16.75 3.96
C PRO A 35 0.36 15.30 3.85
N LYS A 36 1.67 15.06 3.99
CA LYS A 36 2.24 13.71 4.02
C LYS A 36 2.03 13.00 5.38
N GLN A 37 1.66 13.71 6.44
CA GLN A 37 1.38 13.17 7.77
C GLN A 37 -0.11 12.82 7.97
N PRO A 38 -0.43 11.84 8.84
CA PRO A 38 -1.82 11.54 9.18
C PRO A 38 -2.45 12.66 10.02
N SER A 39 -3.72 12.93 9.80
CA SER A 39 -4.53 13.87 10.58
C SER A 39 -6.00 13.42 10.64
N GLN A 40 -6.84 14.13 11.40
CA GLN A 40 -8.26 13.77 11.51
C GLN A 40 -8.99 13.78 10.16
N GLY A 41 -8.55 14.62 9.21
CA GLY A 41 -9.07 14.69 7.85
C GLY A 41 -8.27 13.87 6.84
N ASN A 42 -7.10 13.34 7.24
CA ASN A 42 -6.19 12.64 6.36
C ASN A 42 -5.76 11.29 6.95
N VAL A 43 -6.50 10.25 6.60
CA VAL A 43 -6.37 8.90 7.19
C VAL A 43 -5.97 7.83 6.17
N THR A 44 -5.79 8.22 4.91
CA THR A 44 -5.46 7.29 3.82
C THR A 44 -3.97 7.33 3.57
N LEU A 45 -3.31 6.20 3.76
CA LEU A 45 -1.91 6.03 3.37
C LEU A 45 -1.84 5.60 1.91
N TYR A 46 -1.18 6.39 1.07
CA TYR A 46 -0.95 6.09 -0.34
C TYR A 46 0.46 5.55 -0.53
N VAL A 47 0.62 4.63 -1.47
CA VAL A 47 1.90 4.01 -1.83
C VAL A 47 2.40 4.59 -3.14
N PHE A 48 3.72 4.78 -3.23
CA PHE A 48 4.41 5.41 -4.36
C PHE A 48 5.68 4.64 -4.68
N HIS A 49 6.17 4.80 -5.90
CA HIS A 49 7.43 4.22 -6.35
C HIS A 49 8.03 5.06 -7.48
N ASP A 50 9.34 4.97 -7.69
CA ASP A 50 10.08 5.74 -8.70
C ASP A 50 10.22 5.03 -10.06
N GLY A 51 9.53 3.90 -10.24
CA GLY A 51 9.66 3.02 -11.40
C GLY A 51 10.98 2.23 -11.46
N MET A 52 11.83 2.34 -10.43
CA MET A 52 13.07 1.59 -10.29
C MET A 52 13.00 0.74 -9.02
N ASN A 53 13.86 1.00 -8.03
CA ASN A 53 13.97 0.18 -6.82
C ASN A 53 13.48 0.90 -5.57
N ASN A 54 12.96 2.13 -5.67
CA ASN A 54 12.51 2.88 -4.51
C ASN A 54 10.98 2.87 -4.43
N ALA A 55 10.49 2.48 -3.25
CA ALA A 55 9.08 2.46 -2.89
C ALA A 55 8.90 3.16 -1.53
N TRP A 56 7.85 3.96 -1.39
CA TRP A 56 7.53 4.67 -0.16
C TRP A 56 6.02 4.86 -0.01
N SER A 57 5.60 5.40 1.13
CA SER A 57 4.21 5.77 1.33
C SER A 57 4.09 7.09 2.08
N HIS A 58 2.95 7.75 1.98
CA HIS A 58 2.57 8.87 2.84
C HIS A 58 1.08 9.18 2.70
N PHE A 59 0.57 10.08 3.53
CA PHE A 59 -0.86 10.40 3.57
C PHE A 59 -1.31 11.42 2.51
N ASN A 60 -0.39 12.08 1.80
CA ASN A 60 -0.77 12.93 0.67
C ASN A 60 -1.17 12.04 -0.52
N SER A 61 -2.21 12.44 -1.27
CA SER A 61 -2.75 11.65 -2.39
C SER A 61 -1.89 11.68 -3.66
N THR A 62 -0.86 12.53 -3.69
CA THR A 62 0.01 12.72 -4.85
C THR A 62 1.46 12.88 -4.39
N ASP A 63 2.40 12.38 -5.20
CA ASP A 63 3.83 12.62 -5.05
C ASP A 63 4.45 12.89 -6.44
N GLU A 64 5.18 14.00 -6.58
CA GLU A 64 5.80 14.42 -7.85
C GLU A 64 7.00 13.54 -8.24
N GLU A 65 7.59 12.81 -7.28
CA GLU A 65 8.69 11.87 -7.52
C GLU A 65 8.18 10.46 -7.88
N SER A 66 6.87 10.23 -7.77
CA SER A 66 6.24 8.97 -8.19
C SER A 66 6.24 8.84 -9.71
N ALA A 67 6.38 7.62 -10.21
CA ALA A 67 6.27 7.34 -11.64
C ALA A 67 4.90 7.80 -12.18
N GLU A 68 4.88 8.35 -13.42
CA GLU A 68 3.71 9.00 -14.03
C GLU A 68 2.43 8.16 -14.04
N GLU A 69 2.56 6.82 -14.09
CA GLU A 69 1.42 5.91 -14.15
C GLU A 69 0.97 5.40 -12.77
N ASN A 70 1.68 5.71 -11.67
CA ASN A 70 1.49 5.06 -10.35
C ASN A 70 1.46 3.53 -10.45
N GLU A 71 2.19 3.00 -11.44
CA GLU A 71 2.22 1.60 -11.82
C GLU A 71 3.62 1.04 -11.63
N THR A 72 3.74 0.06 -10.75
CA THR A 72 4.98 -0.72 -10.69
C THR A 72 4.86 -1.92 -11.62
N ARG A 73 5.85 -2.05 -12.51
CA ARG A 73 5.86 -3.06 -13.56
C ARG A 73 7.20 -3.78 -13.58
N GLU A 74 7.13 -5.10 -13.59
CA GLU A 74 8.29 -5.97 -13.79
C GLU A 74 8.01 -6.95 -14.92
N ASP A 75 8.96 -7.02 -15.84
CA ASP A 75 8.91 -7.85 -17.04
C ASP A 75 10.16 -8.70 -17.15
N LYS A 76 9.99 -9.98 -17.46
CA LYS A 76 11.11 -10.89 -17.69
C LYS A 76 10.79 -11.85 -18.83
N ASP A 77 11.74 -11.98 -19.75
CA ASP A 77 11.60 -12.88 -20.91
C ASP A 77 11.57 -14.37 -20.50
N SER A 78 12.29 -14.73 -19.43
CA SER A 78 12.29 -16.08 -18.85
C SER A 78 12.82 -16.09 -17.41
N GLY A 79 12.25 -16.95 -16.56
CA GLY A 79 12.63 -17.13 -15.15
C GLY A 79 11.54 -16.68 -14.18
N VAL A 80 11.84 -16.77 -12.88
CA VAL A 80 10.95 -16.31 -11.79
C VAL A 80 11.09 -14.79 -11.64
N ILE A 81 9.96 -14.13 -11.39
CA ILE A 81 9.85 -12.73 -10.97
C ILE A 81 9.58 -12.76 -9.46
N ASP A 82 10.48 -12.15 -8.68
CA ASP A 82 10.34 -12.07 -7.22
C ASP A 82 9.72 -10.72 -6.88
N ILE A 83 8.45 -10.71 -6.48
CA ILE A 83 7.78 -9.48 -6.04
C ILE A 83 8.26 -9.20 -4.61
N LYS A 84 8.86 -8.03 -4.41
CA LYS A 84 9.20 -7.56 -3.05
C LYS A 84 9.17 -6.04 -2.98
N TYR A 85 7.99 -5.49 -2.78
CA TYR A 85 7.83 -4.07 -2.52
C TYR A 85 7.61 -3.80 -1.06
N ARG A 86 8.39 -2.87 -0.50
CA ARG A 86 8.28 -2.44 0.89
C ARG A 86 8.09 -0.94 0.94
N PHE A 87 6.84 -0.52 1.10
CA PHE A 87 6.41 0.87 1.15
C PHE A 87 6.52 1.39 2.58
N MET A 88 7.68 1.92 2.92
CA MET A 88 7.91 2.59 4.20
C MET A 88 7.45 4.04 4.12
N MET A 89 6.75 4.51 5.16
CA MET A 89 6.25 5.89 5.20
C MET A 89 7.41 6.91 5.18
N LYS A 90 7.32 7.91 4.29
CA LYS A 90 8.28 9.02 4.14
C LYS A 90 7.54 10.37 3.94
N PRO A 91 7.82 11.40 4.77
CA PRO A 91 8.64 11.37 5.98
C PRO A 91 8.08 10.40 7.03
N THR A 92 8.90 10.00 8.00
CA THR A 92 8.42 9.19 9.13
C THR A 92 7.35 9.94 9.90
N LEU A 93 6.52 9.22 10.65
CA LEU A 93 5.56 9.82 11.57
C LEU A 93 6.20 10.94 12.42
N ASP A 94 5.62 12.14 12.39
CA ASP A 94 6.10 13.26 13.21
C ASP A 94 5.52 13.22 14.63
N LYS A 95 4.34 12.63 14.76
CA LYS A 95 3.58 12.50 16.01
C LYS A 95 3.10 11.06 16.15
N ARG A 96 2.72 10.71 17.38
CA ARG A 96 2.09 9.43 17.67
C ARG A 96 0.76 9.31 16.91
N LEU A 97 0.61 8.25 16.13
CA LEU A 97 -0.66 7.90 15.51
C LEU A 97 -1.45 7.03 16.51
N ASN A 98 -2.68 7.47 16.82
CA ASN A 98 -3.57 6.77 17.73
C ASN A 98 -4.79 6.27 16.94
N MET A 99 -4.89 4.96 16.81
CA MET A 99 -5.96 4.27 16.11
C MET A 99 -7.06 3.89 17.10
N THR A 100 -8.31 3.87 16.61
CA THR A 100 -9.44 3.45 17.44
C THR A 100 -9.44 1.93 17.56
N VAL A 101 -9.39 1.40 18.79
CA VAL A 101 -9.56 -0.04 19.04
C VAL A 101 -10.91 -0.50 18.50
N GLY A 102 -10.93 -1.59 17.74
CA GLY A 102 -12.11 -2.06 17.01
C GLY A 102 -12.39 -1.31 15.70
N GLY A 103 -11.63 -0.26 15.39
CA GLY A 103 -11.58 0.33 14.05
C GLY A 103 -10.89 -0.59 13.05
N GLU A 104 -10.88 -0.22 11.76
CA GLU A 104 -10.32 -1.07 10.71
C GLU A 104 -9.25 -0.32 9.89
N ILE A 105 -8.14 -1.00 9.61
CA ILE A 105 -7.32 -0.70 8.43
C ILE A 105 -7.93 -1.44 7.26
N ARG A 106 -8.14 -0.74 6.14
CA ARG A 106 -8.63 -1.34 4.90
C ARG A 106 -7.59 -1.13 3.81
N GLY A 107 -7.11 -2.22 3.24
CA GLY A 107 -6.22 -2.19 2.08
C GLY A 107 -7.02 -2.34 0.79
N ASN A 108 -6.62 -1.61 -0.23
CA ASN A 108 -7.13 -1.76 -1.59
C ASN A 108 -5.94 -1.75 -2.54
N PHE A 109 -5.64 -2.90 -3.14
CA PHE A 109 -4.57 -3.05 -4.13
C PHE A 109 -5.19 -3.57 -5.41
N ASN A 110 -4.76 -3.09 -6.57
CA ASN A 110 -5.18 -3.69 -7.83
C ASN A 110 -3.96 -4.18 -8.61
N ILE A 111 -3.93 -5.48 -8.87
CA ILE A 111 -2.75 -6.24 -9.28
C ILE A 111 -3.12 -7.03 -10.52
N TYR A 112 -2.25 -6.98 -11.52
CA TYR A 112 -2.28 -7.78 -12.72
C TYR A 112 -1.01 -8.60 -12.78
N TYR A 113 -1.16 -9.87 -13.13
CA TYR A 113 -0.03 -10.70 -13.49
C TYR A 113 -0.35 -11.50 -14.74
N GLU A 114 0.66 -11.73 -15.56
CA GLU A 114 0.65 -12.68 -16.66
C GLU A 114 1.80 -13.66 -16.42
N GLY A 115 1.49 -14.94 -16.30
CA GLY A 115 2.45 -15.94 -15.89
C GLY A 115 1.84 -17.07 -15.10
N ASP A 116 2.69 -18.05 -14.80
CA ASP A 116 2.27 -19.20 -14.01
C ASP A 116 2.63 -18.95 -12.53
N ASN A 117 1.67 -19.15 -11.65
CA ASN A 117 1.80 -19.02 -10.20
C ASN A 117 1.23 -20.24 -9.44
N GLU A 118 0.85 -21.30 -10.15
CA GLU A 118 0.32 -22.53 -9.53
C GLU A 118 1.40 -23.61 -9.41
N ASN A 119 1.76 -23.95 -8.17
CA ASN A 119 2.71 -25.04 -7.92
C ASN A 119 2.17 -26.40 -8.37
N GLY A 120 2.89 -27.07 -9.26
CA GLY A 120 2.60 -28.45 -9.66
C GLY A 120 1.49 -28.59 -10.72
N GLY A 121 1.13 -27.48 -11.39
CA GLY A 121 0.30 -27.49 -12.59
C GLY A 121 1.10 -27.84 -13.86
N ASP A 122 0.46 -27.66 -15.02
CA ASP A 122 1.07 -27.91 -16.34
C ASP A 122 2.05 -26.77 -16.79
N GLY A 123 2.31 -25.80 -15.92
CA GLY A 123 3.12 -24.63 -16.22
C GLY A 123 4.58 -24.71 -15.72
N ASN A 124 5.22 -23.56 -15.62
CA ASN A 124 6.64 -23.44 -15.27
C ASN A 124 6.89 -23.43 -13.75
N CYS A 125 5.86 -23.16 -12.95
CA CYS A 125 5.93 -23.07 -11.50
C CYS A 125 5.96 -24.47 -10.88
N ASN A 126 7.10 -24.84 -10.29
CA ASN A 126 7.40 -26.19 -9.82
C ASN A 126 7.87 -26.20 -8.35
N ASN A 127 7.00 -25.72 -7.44
CA ASN A 127 7.26 -25.52 -6.00
C ASN A 127 8.16 -24.32 -5.70
N ASP A 128 8.25 -23.37 -6.62
CA ASP A 128 9.08 -22.17 -6.53
C ASP A 128 8.28 -20.86 -6.63
N CYS A 129 6.93 -20.92 -6.71
CA CYS A 129 6.10 -19.71 -6.57
C CYS A 129 5.32 -19.74 -5.27
N ASP A 130 5.31 -18.61 -4.58
CA ASP A 130 4.44 -18.36 -3.44
C ASP A 130 3.23 -17.55 -3.87
N TRP A 131 2.15 -17.65 -3.09
CA TRP A 131 1.01 -16.77 -3.26
C TRP A 131 1.34 -15.37 -2.75
N LEU A 132 0.75 -14.38 -3.42
CA LEU A 132 0.92 -12.98 -3.05
C LEU A 132 0.43 -12.74 -1.61
N ASN A 133 1.29 -12.13 -0.82
CA ASN A 133 1.03 -11.65 0.52
C ASN A 133 1.08 -10.14 0.55
N ILE A 134 0.10 -9.54 1.22
CA ILE A 134 0.09 -8.12 1.56
C ILE A 134 0.13 -8.03 3.08
N SER A 135 1.22 -7.50 3.62
CA SER A 135 1.48 -7.43 5.05
C SER A 135 1.53 -5.99 5.53
N ILE A 136 0.96 -5.73 6.69
CA ILE A 136 1.06 -4.45 7.39
C ILE A 136 1.99 -4.63 8.57
N PHE A 137 2.99 -3.75 8.66
CA PHE A 137 3.89 -3.69 9.80
C PHE A 137 3.73 -2.38 10.56
N LYS A 138 3.78 -2.52 11.88
CA LYS A 138 4.02 -1.47 12.84
C LYS A 138 5.50 -1.49 13.18
N GLY A 139 6.30 -0.68 12.48
CA GLY A 139 7.75 -0.75 12.57
C GLY A 139 8.30 -2.10 12.15
N ALA A 140 8.91 -2.82 13.09
CA ALA A 140 9.45 -4.17 12.85
C ALA A 140 8.42 -5.30 13.09
N ALA A 141 7.26 -5.01 13.67
CA ALA A 141 6.24 -6.02 14.00
C ALA A 141 5.23 -6.17 12.86
N GLU A 142 5.09 -7.38 12.32
CA GLU A 142 3.98 -7.71 11.41
C GLU A 142 2.70 -7.84 12.24
N ILE A 143 1.72 -6.98 11.97
CA ILE A 143 0.44 -6.97 12.70
C ILE A 143 -0.69 -7.60 11.89
N HIS A 144 -0.52 -7.69 10.57
CA HIS A 144 -1.49 -8.31 9.68
C HIS A 144 -0.82 -8.84 8.41
N ARG A 145 -1.32 -9.96 7.91
CA ARG A 145 -0.97 -10.53 6.61
C ARG A 145 -2.24 -11.03 5.93
N HIS A 146 -2.45 -10.54 4.71
CA HIS A 146 -3.45 -11.04 3.78
C HIS A 146 -2.77 -11.89 2.72
N THR A 147 -3.10 -13.18 2.66
CA THR A 147 -2.61 -14.07 1.60
C THR A 147 -3.70 -14.23 0.56
N GLU A 148 -3.39 -13.88 -0.68
CA GLU A 148 -4.35 -13.95 -1.76
C GLU A 148 -4.44 -15.35 -2.36
N GLN A 149 -5.63 -15.73 -2.82
CA GLN A 149 -5.83 -16.96 -3.58
C GLN A 149 -5.49 -16.73 -5.06
N PRO A 150 -5.02 -17.75 -5.79
CA PRO A 150 -4.74 -17.63 -7.22
C PRO A 150 -5.96 -17.11 -7.99
N TRP A 151 -5.71 -16.35 -9.06
CA TRP A 151 -6.73 -15.86 -9.97
C TRP A 151 -6.33 -16.17 -11.41
N VAL A 152 -7.14 -15.77 -12.39
CA VAL A 152 -6.83 -16.07 -13.79
C VAL A 152 -5.74 -15.11 -14.26
N GLU A 153 -4.64 -15.65 -14.81
CA GLU A 153 -3.56 -14.83 -15.41
C GLU A 153 -4.09 -13.91 -16.51
N GLY A 154 -3.36 -12.83 -16.79
CA GLY A 154 -3.74 -11.83 -17.79
C GLY A 154 -4.95 -10.98 -17.37
N ASN A 155 -5.31 -10.98 -16.08
CA ASN A 155 -6.43 -10.19 -15.57
C ASN A 155 -6.05 -9.35 -14.35
N TRP A 156 -6.63 -8.15 -14.31
CA TRP A 156 -6.63 -7.29 -13.14
C TRP A 156 -7.49 -7.88 -12.04
N LYS A 157 -6.96 -7.87 -10.81
CA LYS A 157 -7.70 -8.21 -9.60
C LYS A 157 -7.58 -7.09 -8.59
N ASN A 158 -8.72 -6.57 -8.15
CA ASN A 158 -8.77 -5.70 -6.99
C ASN A 158 -8.84 -6.54 -5.71
N ILE A 159 -7.75 -6.53 -4.95
CA ILE A 159 -7.60 -7.14 -3.64
C ILE A 159 -8.04 -6.13 -2.59
N ILE A 160 -9.04 -6.52 -1.80
CA ILE A 160 -9.53 -5.75 -0.66
C ILE A 160 -9.40 -6.64 0.57
N PHE A 161 -8.75 -6.11 1.60
CA PHE A 161 -8.64 -6.77 2.89
C PHE A 161 -8.91 -5.78 4.02
N SER A 162 -9.27 -6.31 5.19
CA SER A 162 -9.43 -5.50 6.40
C SER A 162 -8.73 -6.14 7.59
N TYR A 163 -8.18 -5.28 8.45
CA TYR A 163 -7.61 -5.65 9.73
C TYR A 163 -8.27 -4.83 10.84
N THR A 164 -8.83 -5.51 11.84
CA THR A 164 -9.41 -4.85 13.01
C THR A 164 -8.32 -4.51 14.02
N ILE A 165 -8.23 -3.25 14.41
CA ILE A 165 -7.23 -2.75 15.36
C ILE A 165 -7.46 -3.32 16.76
N THR A 166 -6.44 -3.96 17.30
CA THR A 166 -6.40 -4.47 18.68
C THR A 166 -5.92 -3.38 19.65
N GLU A 167 -6.00 -3.66 20.96
CA GLU A 167 -5.41 -2.76 21.99
C GLU A 167 -3.89 -2.62 21.83
N GLU A 168 -3.20 -3.68 21.39
CA GLU A 168 -1.73 -3.70 21.22
C GLU A 168 -1.28 -2.88 19.99
N ASP A 169 -2.15 -2.82 18.98
CA ASP A 169 -1.87 -2.15 17.70
C ASP A 169 -2.43 -0.72 17.65
N ALA A 170 -3.10 -0.24 18.69
CA ALA A 170 -3.76 1.06 18.65
C ALA A 170 -2.76 2.24 18.63
N ILE A 171 -1.59 2.08 19.22
CA ILE A 171 -0.64 3.20 19.44
C ILE A 171 0.62 3.00 18.61
N TRP A 172 0.91 3.93 17.69
CA TRP A 172 2.09 3.91 16.83
C TRP A 172 2.99 5.10 17.17
N ASP A 173 4.14 4.82 17.75
CA ASP A 173 5.18 5.81 18.06
C ASP A 173 5.92 6.33 16.81
N SER A 174 6.30 7.60 16.82
CA SER A 174 6.99 8.24 15.70
C SER A 174 8.39 7.68 15.43
N VAL A 175 9.04 7.11 16.45
CA VAL A 175 10.43 6.67 16.35
C VAL A 175 10.54 5.24 15.84
N ASN A 176 9.71 4.33 16.36
CA ASN A 176 9.88 2.89 16.13
C ASN A 176 8.77 2.25 15.31
N ASP A 177 7.58 2.86 15.29
CA ASP A 177 6.38 2.25 14.74
C ASP A 177 5.98 2.91 13.44
N ASN A 178 6.94 3.34 12.62
CA ASN A 178 6.62 3.92 11.32
C ASN A 178 5.86 2.90 10.46
N PRO A 179 4.74 3.26 9.82
CA PRO A 179 3.97 2.31 9.02
C PRO A 179 4.74 1.78 7.81
N ILE A 180 4.59 0.48 7.59
CA ILE A 180 5.14 -0.19 6.42
C ILE A 180 4.06 -1.10 5.83
N VAL A 181 3.90 -1.02 4.51
CA VAL A 181 3.16 -2.02 3.76
C VAL A 181 4.13 -2.81 2.92
N GLU A 182 4.06 -4.14 2.99
CA GLU A 182 4.91 -5.04 2.22
C GLU A 182 4.05 -5.91 1.30
N VAL A 183 4.47 -6.03 0.04
CA VAL A 183 3.85 -6.87 -0.98
C VAL A 183 4.91 -7.86 -1.47
N THR A 184 4.66 -9.15 -1.26
CA THR A 184 5.59 -10.26 -1.57
C THR A 184 4.86 -11.43 -2.19
#